data_AF-A0A432JP78-F1
#
_entry.id   AF-A0A432JP78-F1
#
_cell.length_a   1.000
_cell.length_b   1.000
_cell.length_c   1.000
_cell.angle_alpha   90.00
_cell.angle_beta   90.00
_cell.angle_gamma   90.00
#
_symmetry.space_group_name_H-M   'P 1'
#
loop_
_entity.id
_entity.type
_entity.pdbx_description
1 polymer ?
#
loop_
_entity_poly.entity_id
_entity_poly.type
_entity_poly.pdbx_seq_one_letter_code
_entity_poly.pdbx_strand_id
1 'polypeptide(L)' 'QFTDQCIRLVSENLNHVVFLLWGAYAQKKANLIDESKHMILKSVHPSPLSAHRGFFGCKHFSKTNEYLLEHGAQAINWNP' A
#
# COMPACT_ATOMS: atom_id res chain seq x y z
N GLN A 1 -6.79 -17.00 3.63
CA GLN A 1 -5.68 -17.82 4.16
C GLN A 1 -4.44 -17.74 3.29
N PHE A 2 -4.51 -18.08 2.00
CA PHE A 2 -3.35 -18.01 1.08
C PHE A 2 -2.79 -16.58 0.93
N THR A 3 -3.60 -15.62 0.52
CA THR A 3 -3.17 -14.21 0.33
C THR A 3 -2.65 -13.57 1.61
N ASP A 4 -3.19 -13.97 2.77
CA ASP A 4 -2.73 -13.49 4.06
C ASP A 4 -1.31 -13.98 4.36
N GLN A 5 -0.98 -15.21 3.97
CA GLN A 5 0.39 -15.72 4.07
C GLN A 5 1.33 -15.04 3.09
N CYS A 6 0.90 -14.73 1.87
CA CYS A 6 1.70 -13.93 0.95
C CYS A 6 2.07 -12.57 1.55
N ILE A 7 1.10 -11.88 2.18
CA ILE A 7 1.36 -10.59 2.83
C ILE A 7 2.38 -10.74 3.97
N ARG A 8 2.23 -11.75 4.83
CA ARG A 8 3.17 -12.04 5.92
C ARG A 8 4.58 -12.30 5.39
N LEU A 9 4.72 -13.17 4.40
CA LEU A 9 6.01 -13.51 3.80
C LEU A 9 6.69 -12.29 3.17
N VAL A 10 5.95 -11.42 2.48
CA VAL A 10 6.48 -10.15 1.96
C VAL A 10 6.94 -9.25 3.10
N SER A 11 6.13 -9.10 4.16
CA SER A 11 6.48 -8.26 5.30
C SER A 11 7.67 -8.78 6.10
N GLU A 12 7.84 -10.10 6.20
CA GLU A 12 8.93 -10.71 6.96
C GLU A 12 10.25 -10.63 6.19
N ASN A 13 10.23 -10.95 4.89
CA ASN A 13 11.44 -11.21 4.12
C ASN A 13 11.96 -10.00 3.35
N LEU A 14 11.14 -8.97 3.14
CA LEU A 14 11.55 -7.75 2.43
C LEU A 14 11.67 -6.57 3.40
N ASN A 15 12.22 -5.46 2.90
CA ASN A 15 12.33 -4.18 3.61
C ASN A 15 11.81 -3.06 2.70
N HIS A 16 11.29 -1.99 3.29
CA HIS A 16 10.87 -0.78 2.58
C HIS A 16 9.86 -1.01 1.44
N VAL A 17 9.00 -2.03 1.61
CA VAL A 17 7.83 -2.26 0.76
C VAL A 17 6.71 -1.28 1.11
N VAL A 18 5.98 -0.83 0.09
CA VAL A 18 4.77 -0.02 0.24
C VAL A 18 3.52 -0.87 0.01
N PHE A 19 2.64 -0.94 1.01
CA PHE A 19 1.36 -1.64 0.93
C PHE A 19 0.21 -0.65 0.73
N LEU A 20 -0.43 -0.71 -0.44
CA LEU A 20 -1.62 0.08 -0.76
C LEU A 20 -2.89 -0.69 -0.37
N LEU A 21 -3.52 -0.31 0.75
CA LEU A 21 -4.70 -0.98 1.29
C LEU A 21 -5.96 -0.16 1.00
N TRP A 22 -6.61 -0.45 -0.13
CA TRP A 22 -7.83 0.23 -0.57
C TRP A 22 -9.10 -0.54 -0.22
N GLY A 23 -9.93 0.05 0.64
CA GLY A 23 -11.17 -0.53 1.13
C GLY A 23 -11.03 -1.26 2.47
N ALA A 24 -12.14 -1.38 3.19
CA ALA A 24 -12.15 -1.87 4.57
C ALA A 24 -11.58 -3.29 4.72
N TYR A 25 -11.84 -4.18 3.76
CA TYR A 25 -11.30 -5.55 3.80
C TYR A 25 -9.77 -5.57 3.69
N ALA A 26 -9.20 -4.76 2.78
CA ALA A 26 -7.76 -4.63 2.63
C ALA A 26 -7.12 -3.99 3.85
N GLN A 27 -7.73 -2.93 4.40
CA GLN A 27 -7.22 -2.25 5.60
C GLN A 27 -7.12 -3.16 6.82
N LYS A 28 -8.01 -4.15 6.96
CA LYS A 28 -7.92 -5.16 8.03
C LYS A 28 -6.65 -6.00 7.95
N LYS A 29 -6.00 -6.09 6.78
CA LYS A 29 -4.74 -6.83 6.59
C LYS A 29 -3.51 -6.06 7.07
N ALA A 30 -3.65 -4.81 7.50
CA ALA A 30 -2.56 -4.05 8.08
C ALA A 30 -1.93 -4.75 9.30
N ASN A 31 -2.71 -5.53 10.05
CA ASN A 31 -2.21 -6.32 11.18
C ASN A 31 -1.26 -7.46 10.79
N LEU A 32 -1.09 -7.74 9.49
CA LEU A 32 -0.17 -8.74 8.95
C LEU A 32 1.17 -8.12 8.52
N ILE A 33 1.31 -6.80 8.62
CA ILE A 33 2.43 -6.02 8.09
C ILE A 33 3.16 -5.34 9.24
N ASP A 34 4.47 -5.45 9.26
CA ASP A 34 5.34 -4.72 10.18
C ASP A 34 5.48 -3.26 9.74
N GLU A 35 4.71 -2.37 10.37
CA GLU A 35 4.71 -0.92 10.11
C GLU A 35 6.04 -0.23 10.47
N SER A 36 6.94 -0.90 11.21
CA SER A 36 8.29 -0.36 11.47
C SER A 36 9.24 -0.52 10.28
N LYS A 37 8.96 -1.50 9.40
CA LYS A 37 9.78 -1.84 8.23
C LYS A 37 9.21 -1.30 6.92
N HIS A 38 7.91 -1.01 6.89
CA HIS A 38 7.13 -0.82 5.68
C HIS A 38 6.20 0.37 5.76
N MET A 39 5.88 0.98 4.62
CA MET A 39 4.85 2.00 4.54
C MET A 39 3.50 1.39 4.22
N ILE A 40 2.46 1.75 4.98
CA ILE A 40 1.09 1.37 4.69
C ILE A 40 0.27 2.62 4.33
N LEU A 41 -0.31 2.64 3.13
CA LEU A 41 -1.20 3.71 2.69
C LEU A 41 -2.63 3.19 2.59
N LYS A 42 -3.54 3.79 3.36
CA LYS A 42 -4.94 3.35 3.49
C LYS A 42 -5.87 4.38 2.85
N SER A 43 -6.81 3.92 2.03
CA SER A 43 -7.91 4.76 1.51
C SER A 43 -9.15 3.90 1.26
N VAL A 44 -10.29 4.52 0.92
CA VAL A 44 -11.47 3.84 0.43
C VAL A 44 -11.17 3.15 -0.92
N HIS A 45 -12.01 2.20 -1.32
CA HIS A 45 -11.81 1.46 -2.56
C HIS A 45 -12.00 2.39 -3.78
N PRO A 46 -11.24 2.23 -4.89
CA PRO A 46 -11.40 2.98 -6.14
C PRO A 46 -12.72 2.77 -6.87
N SER A 47 -13.59 1.86 -6.39
CA SER A 47 -14.89 1.60 -7.00
C SER A 47 -15.73 2.89 -7.01
N PRO A 48 -16.51 3.15 -8.08
CA PRO A 48 -17.38 4.32 -8.17
C PRO A 48 -18.28 4.53 -6.94
N LEU A 49 -18.68 3.43 -6.28
CA LEU A 49 -19.51 3.44 -5.07
C LEU A 49 -18.85 4.11 -3.86
N SER A 50 -17.52 4.29 -3.87
CA SER A 50 -16.75 4.81 -2.74
C SER A 50 -15.65 5.80 -3.09
N ALA A 51 -15.24 5.91 -4.35
CA ALA A 51 -14.04 6.66 -4.74
C ALA A 51 -14.08 8.14 -4.33
N HIS A 52 -15.25 8.77 -4.45
CA HIS A 52 -15.48 10.17 -4.03
C HIS A 52 -15.35 10.40 -2.52
N ARG A 53 -15.40 9.34 -1.70
CA ARG A 53 -15.28 9.44 -0.23
C ARG A 53 -13.83 9.49 0.27
N GLY A 54 -12.84 9.53 -0.62
CA GLY A 54 -11.44 9.71 -0.22
C GLY A 54 -10.39 8.98 -1.06
N PHE A 55 -10.76 8.27 -2.13
CA PHE A 55 -9.79 7.68 -3.06
C PHE A 55 -9.23 8.77 -3.97
N PHE A 56 -10.11 9.57 -4.57
CA PHE A 56 -9.68 10.73 -5.35
C PHE A 56 -8.97 11.74 -4.45
N GLY A 57 -7.76 12.15 -4.85
CA GLY A 57 -6.93 13.05 -4.06
C GLY A 57 -6.09 12.40 -2.95
N CYS A 58 -6.13 11.08 -2.76
CA CYS A 58 -5.32 10.41 -1.72
C CYS A 58 -3.80 10.49 -1.97
N LYS A 59 -3.40 10.73 -3.23
CA LYS A 59 -2.00 10.86 -3.69
C LYS A 59 -1.13 9.63 -3.38
N HIS A 60 -1.71 8.43 -3.35
CA HIS A 60 -0.96 7.23 -2.98
C HIS A 60 0.21 6.93 -3.94
N PHE A 61 0.04 7.10 -5.25
CA PHE A 61 1.11 6.82 -6.22
C PHE A 61 2.34 7.71 -6.04
N SER A 62 2.16 9.01 -5.82
CA SER A 62 3.27 9.93 -5.59
C SER A 62 3.94 9.66 -4.24
N LYS A 63 3.16 9.42 -3.18
CA LYS A 63 3.69 9.05 -1.85
C LYS A 63 4.48 7.74 -1.89
N THR A 64 4.01 6.75 -2.65
CA THR A 64 4.76 5.51 -2.88
C THR A 64 6.12 5.79 -3.49
N ASN A 65 6.18 6.60 -4.55
CA ASN A 65 7.45 6.92 -5.19
C ASN A 65 8.38 7.75 -4.28
N GLU A 66 7.85 8.70 -3.52
CA GLU A 66 8.59 9.47 -2.52
C GLU A 66 9.27 8.52 -1.50
N TYR A 67 8.50 7.63 -0.90
CA TYR A 67 9.02 6.65 0.06
C TYR A 67 10.06 5.70 -0.55
N LEU A 68 9.83 5.23 -1.79
CA LEU A 68 10.80 4.36 -2.47
C LEU A 68 12.12 5.09 -2.70
N LEU A 69 12.08 6.33 -3.16
CA LEU A 69 13.27 7.15 -3.41
C LEU A 69 14.03 7.45 -2.11
N GLU A 70 13.32 7.76 -1.01
CA GLU A 70 13.91 7.96 0.32
C GLU A 70 14.71 6.74 0.81
N HIS A 71 14.30 5.54 0.41
CA HIS A 71 14.94 4.27 0.76
C HIS A 71 15.86 3.73 -0.34
N GLY A 72 16.25 4.56 -1.30
CA GLY A 72 17.21 4.22 -2.36
C GLY A 72 16.66 3.30 -3.45
N ALA A 73 15.34 3.08 -3.50
CA ALA A 73 14.69 2.31 -4.54
C ALA A 73 14.25 3.21 -5.71
N GLN A 74 14.13 2.63 -6.90
CA GLN A 74 13.67 3.34 -8.08
C GLN A 74 12.17 3.65 -7.98
N ALA A 75 11.78 4.87 -8.37
CA ALA A 75 10.37 5.25 -8.51
C ALA A 75 9.67 4.40 -9.57
N ILE A 76 8.41 4.04 -9.32
CA ILE A 76 7.59 3.29 -10.26
C ILE A 76 7.06 4.25 -11.33
N ASN A 77 7.19 3.87 -12.60
CA ASN A 77 6.48 4.52 -13.68
C ASN A 77 5.04 4.00 -13.72
N TRP A 78 4.09 4.86 -13.38
CA TRP A 78 2.65 4.52 -13.30
C TRP A 78 1.89 4.78 -14.60
N ASN A 79 2.53 5.38 -15.59
CA ASN A 79 1.92 5.61 -16.89
C ASN A 79 1.93 4.29 -17.70
N PRO A 80 0.84 4.00 -18.43
CA PRO A 80 0.76 2.82 -19.30
C PRO A 80 1.70 2.91 -20.52
#